data_AF-A0A445D5H8-F1
#
_entry.id   AF-A0A445D5H8-F1
#
_cell.length_a   1.000
_cell.length_b   1.000
_cell.length_c   1.000
_cell.angle_alpha   90.00
_cell.angle_beta   90.00
_cell.angle_gamma   90.00
#
_symmetry.space_group_name_H-M   'P 1'
#
loop_
_entity.id
_entity.type
_entity.pdbx_description
1 polymer ?
#
loop_
_entity_poly.entity_id
_entity_poly.type
_entity_poly.pdbx_seq_one_letter_code
_entity_poly.pdbx_strand_id
1 'polypeptide(L)'
;MRKVLDPLTGNWRSIASIGTNMASYDAAVLNGKLLVNDSWLWPFYVSPRGQVYDPITDNWENMAVGLREGWTGSSVVVYGHLFVVSELERMKLKVYDTKTDSWDAIDGPPLPEQICKPFAVNACNCHIYVVVRNLHVAVGHISRLLSDENSDEKWSCSVRWHPVKLNLCSVVGEYVAELLVESEFAASGFGEVLLMGNAEGD
;
A
#
# COMPACT_ATOMS: atom_id res chain seq x y z
N MET A 1 -10.64 -12.64 17.24
CA MET A 1 -10.83 -13.70 16.23
C MET A 1 -10.61 -13.06 14.87
N ARG A 2 -9.70 -13.59 14.03
CA ARG A 2 -9.49 -13.09 12.67
C ARG A 2 -10.23 -14.00 11.70
N LYS A 3 -10.78 -13.43 10.63
CA LYS A 3 -11.57 -14.16 9.64
C LYS A 3 -11.16 -13.73 8.25
N VAL A 4 -11.32 -14.62 7.28
CA VAL A 4 -11.20 -14.34 5.85
C VAL A 4 -12.50 -14.74 5.16
N LEU A 5 -12.95 -13.91 4.23
CA LEU A 5 -14.09 -14.20 3.38
C LEU A 5 -13.64 -15.12 2.24
N ASP A 6 -14.32 -16.24 2.08
CA ASP A 6 -14.23 -17.02 0.85
C ASP A 6 -15.15 -16.35 -0.20
N PRO A 7 -14.59 -15.79 -1.29
CA PRO A 7 -15.40 -15.08 -2.29
C PRO A 7 -16.32 -16.00 -3.09
N LEU A 8 -16.02 -17.30 -3.17
CA LEU A 8 -16.83 -18.28 -3.92
C LEU A 8 -18.07 -18.68 -3.14
N THR A 9 -17.92 -18.84 -1.82
CA THR A 9 -19.03 -19.30 -0.96
C THR A 9 -19.69 -18.16 -0.19
N GLY A 10 -19.08 -16.98 -0.16
CA GLY A 10 -19.54 -15.82 0.63
C GLY A 10 -19.42 -16.03 2.14
N ASN A 11 -18.73 -17.10 2.58
CA ASN A 11 -18.65 -17.46 3.99
C ASN A 11 -17.34 -16.97 4.61
N TRP A 12 -17.44 -16.52 5.85
CA TRP A 12 -16.27 -16.21 6.65
C TRP A 12 -15.69 -17.47 7.30
N ARG A 13 -14.41 -17.73 7.08
CA ARG A 13 -13.66 -18.78 7.79
C ARG A 13 -12.68 -18.17 8.79
N SER A 14 -12.49 -18.83 9.93
CA SER A 14 -11.44 -18.46 10.88
C SER A 14 -10.07 -18.75 10.28
N ILE A 15 -9.10 -17.88 10.56
CA ILE A 15 -7.68 -18.06 10.20
C ILE A 15 -6.82 -18.11 11.45
N ALA A 16 -5.55 -18.49 11.30
CA ALA A 16 -4.58 -18.46 12.38
C ALA A 16 -4.54 -17.11 13.09
N SER A 17 -4.38 -17.16 14.42
CA SER A 17 -4.26 -15.96 15.24
C SER A 17 -2.86 -15.37 15.12
N ILE A 18 -2.79 -14.06 14.94
CA ILE A 18 -1.55 -13.31 15.07
C ILE A 18 -0.99 -13.48 16.50
N GLY A 19 0.23 -13.98 16.64
CA GLY A 19 0.82 -14.28 17.95
C GLY A 19 1.20 -13.04 18.77
N THR A 20 1.15 -11.86 18.14
CA THR A 20 1.59 -10.59 18.71
C THR A 20 0.41 -9.63 18.81
N ASN A 21 0.18 -9.05 19.99
CA ASN A 21 -0.85 -8.03 20.18
C ASN A 21 -0.40 -6.72 19.50
N MET A 22 -1.00 -6.43 18.34
CA MET A 22 -0.60 -5.34 17.45
C MET A 22 -1.83 -4.63 16.91
N ALA A 23 -1.90 -3.30 17.09
CA ALA A 23 -2.83 -2.45 16.39
C ALA A 23 -2.22 -2.12 15.02
N SER A 24 -2.80 -2.70 13.95
CA SER A 24 -2.32 -2.44 12.59
C SER A 24 -2.53 -0.98 12.23
N TYR A 25 -1.48 -0.37 11.70
CA TYR A 25 -1.52 0.95 11.09
C TYR A 25 -1.85 0.86 9.60
N ASP A 26 -1.18 -0.05 8.90
CA ASP A 26 -1.33 -0.25 7.47
C ASP A 26 -1.24 -1.76 7.13
N ALA A 27 -1.70 -2.11 5.93
CA ALA A 27 -1.66 -3.46 5.40
C ALA A 27 -1.54 -3.47 3.87
N ALA A 28 -0.80 -4.44 3.33
CA ALA A 28 -0.64 -4.62 1.89
C ALA A 28 -0.57 -6.10 1.53
N VAL A 29 -0.92 -6.45 0.29
CA VAL A 29 -0.75 -7.80 -0.25
C VAL A 29 0.44 -7.81 -1.21
N LEU A 30 1.48 -8.55 -0.89
CA LEU A 30 2.68 -8.67 -1.71
C LEU A 30 3.02 -10.15 -1.91
N ASN A 31 3.23 -10.56 -3.16
CA ASN A 31 3.54 -11.96 -3.52
C ASN A 31 2.57 -12.98 -2.91
N GLY A 32 1.27 -12.66 -2.91
CA GLY A 32 0.21 -13.51 -2.36
C GLY A 32 0.16 -13.60 -0.83
N LYS A 33 1.03 -12.88 -0.11
CA LYS A 33 1.04 -12.82 1.36
C LYS A 33 0.48 -11.48 1.84
N LEU A 34 -0.24 -11.52 2.96
CA LEU A 34 -0.74 -10.32 3.63
C LEU A 34 0.31 -9.79 4.60
N LEU A 35 0.76 -8.56 4.37
CA LEU A 35 1.67 -7.82 5.23
C LEU A 35 0.85 -6.89 6.12
N VAL A 36 1.14 -6.87 7.41
CA VAL A 36 0.50 -5.99 8.39
C VAL A 36 1.57 -5.40 9.29
N ASN A 37 1.59 -4.08 9.47
CA ASN A 37 2.53 -3.40 10.37
C ASN A 37 1.81 -2.45 11.33
N ASP A 38 2.49 -2.06 12.40
CA ASP A 38 2.04 -1.02 13.33
C ASP A 38 2.85 0.28 13.23
N SER A 39 3.54 0.50 12.10
CA SER A 39 4.37 1.68 11.87
C SER A 39 3.51 2.93 11.78
N TRP A 40 3.39 3.67 12.89
CA TRP A 40 2.54 4.86 12.93
C TRP A 40 3.15 6.08 12.22
N LEU A 41 4.20 6.68 12.80
CA LEU A 41 4.83 7.89 12.26
C LEU A 41 6.35 7.79 12.41
N TRP A 42 7.06 8.12 11.33
CA TRP A 42 8.52 8.26 11.36
C TRP A 42 8.92 9.65 11.86
N PRO A 43 10.00 9.81 12.66
CA PRO A 43 10.94 8.79 13.10
C PRO A 43 10.39 7.90 14.22
N PHE A 44 10.72 6.61 14.17
CA PHE A 44 10.26 5.65 15.17
C PHE A 44 11.09 5.74 16.45
N TYR A 45 10.42 5.77 17.61
CA TYR A 45 11.10 5.66 18.91
C TYR A 45 11.53 4.22 19.22
N VAL A 46 10.78 3.25 18.71
CA VAL A 46 11.05 1.80 18.79
C VAL A 46 10.84 1.21 17.40
N SER A 47 11.65 0.21 17.01
CA SER A 47 11.45 -0.52 15.75
C SER A 47 9.99 -1.00 15.67
N PRO A 48 9.26 -0.67 14.59
CA PRO A 48 7.87 -1.09 14.44
C PRO A 48 7.81 -2.62 14.31
N ARG A 49 6.66 -3.16 14.69
CA ARG A 49 6.36 -4.58 14.53
C ARG A 49 5.64 -4.77 13.20
N GLY A 50 5.89 -5.93 12.61
CA GLY A 50 5.19 -6.37 11.42
C GLY A 50 5.00 -7.87 11.44
N GLN A 51 3.92 -8.31 10.82
CA GLN A 51 3.56 -9.71 10.66
C GLN A 51 3.19 -9.96 9.20
N VAL A 52 3.52 -11.15 8.71
CA VAL A 52 3.21 -11.60 7.36
C VAL A 52 2.36 -12.85 7.47
N TYR A 53 1.20 -12.85 6.84
CA TYR A 53 0.32 -14.01 6.77
C TYR A 53 0.47 -14.70 5.42
N ASP A 54 0.73 -16.00 5.49
CA ASP A 54 0.75 -16.90 4.34
C ASP A 54 -0.57 -17.67 4.28
N PRO A 55 -1.45 -17.39 3.30
CA PRO A 55 -2.74 -18.06 3.19
C PRO A 55 -2.65 -19.52 2.76
N ILE A 56 -1.51 -19.95 2.18
CA ILE A 56 -1.30 -21.34 1.73
C ILE A 56 -1.00 -22.23 2.94
N THR A 57 -0.19 -21.74 3.87
CA THR A 57 0.15 -22.49 5.08
C THR A 57 -0.75 -22.15 6.28
N ASP A 58 -1.59 -21.12 6.16
CA ASP A 58 -2.40 -20.55 7.24
C ASP A 58 -1.55 -20.18 8.46
N ASN A 59 -0.40 -19.54 8.25
CA ASN A 59 0.51 -19.15 9.32
C ASN A 59 0.90 -17.69 9.26
N TRP A 60 1.21 -17.13 10.43
CA TRP A 60 1.81 -15.82 10.57
C TRP A 60 3.31 -15.96 10.87
N GLU A 61 4.11 -15.12 10.25
CA GLU A 61 5.56 -15.00 10.50
C GLU A 61 5.93 -13.54 10.81
N ASN A 62 7.06 -13.37 11.51
CA ASN A 62 7.59 -12.02 11.76
C ASN A 62 8.04 -11.39 10.44
N MET A 63 7.63 -10.14 10.23
CA MET A 63 8.06 -9.37 9.06
C MET A 63 9.57 -9.09 9.12
N ALA A 64 10.20 -9.12 7.95
CA ALA A 64 11.61 -8.78 7.77
C ALA A 64 11.93 -7.38 8.33
N VAL A 65 13.17 -7.20 8.78
CA VAL A 65 13.57 -6.02 9.55
C VAL A 65 13.55 -4.77 8.67
N GLY A 66 14.16 -4.84 7.48
CA GLY A 66 14.19 -3.71 6.57
C GLY A 66 12.82 -3.35 6.03
N LEU A 67 11.98 -4.35 5.75
CA LEU A 67 10.59 -4.17 5.36
C LEU A 67 9.82 -3.33 6.40
N ARG A 68 9.79 -3.77 7.67
CA ARG A 68 9.01 -3.06 8.70
C ARG A 68 9.62 -1.70 9.07
N GLU A 69 10.94 -1.57 9.11
CA GLU A 69 11.62 -0.32 9.50
C GLU A 69 11.62 0.74 8.38
N GLY A 70 11.51 0.34 7.12
CA GLY A 70 11.43 1.30 6.00
C GLY A 70 10.01 1.66 5.57
N TRP A 71 9.00 0.94 6.08
CA TRP A 71 7.58 1.24 5.88
C TRP A 71 7.16 2.47 6.70
N THR A 72 7.29 3.63 6.08
CA THR A 72 7.32 4.97 6.73
C THR A 72 6.20 5.88 6.23
N GLY A 73 5.05 5.29 5.93
CA GLY A 73 3.86 5.96 5.43
C GLY A 73 2.87 4.96 4.85
N SER A 74 1.89 5.47 4.10
CA SER A 74 0.86 4.65 3.46
C SER A 74 1.44 3.82 2.31
N SER A 75 1.07 2.55 2.27
CA SER A 75 1.51 1.61 1.25
C SER A 75 0.58 1.53 0.05
N VAL A 76 1.13 1.07 -1.07
CA VAL A 76 0.37 0.68 -2.25
C VAL A 76 1.18 -0.31 -3.08
N VAL A 77 0.51 -1.23 -3.77
CA VAL A 77 1.19 -2.23 -4.61
C VAL A 77 0.90 -1.94 -6.07
N VAL A 78 1.96 -1.78 -6.87
CA VAL A 78 1.89 -1.51 -8.31
C VAL A 78 2.87 -2.43 -9.01
N TYR A 79 2.44 -3.12 -10.07
CA TYR A 79 3.26 -4.11 -10.79
C TYR A 79 3.87 -5.21 -9.88
N GLY A 80 3.19 -5.58 -8.79
CA GLY A 80 3.71 -6.55 -7.83
C GLY A 80 4.84 -6.03 -6.93
N HIS A 81 5.12 -4.72 -6.97
CA HIS A 81 6.09 -4.07 -6.08
C HIS A 81 5.38 -3.21 -5.04
N LEU A 82 5.86 -3.28 -3.80
CA LEU A 82 5.33 -2.50 -2.69
C LEU A 82 5.98 -1.11 -2.68
N PHE A 83 5.15 -0.07 -2.71
CA PHE A 83 5.55 1.32 -2.60
C PHE A 83 5.07 1.93 -1.31
N VAL A 84 5.78 2.95 -0.81
CA VAL A 84 5.36 3.75 0.34
C VAL A 84 5.39 5.24 0.01
N VAL A 85 4.22 5.86 0.15
CA VAL A 85 4.04 7.31 0.12
C VAL A 85 4.26 7.82 1.54
N SER A 86 5.39 8.50 1.76
CA SER A 86 5.72 9.04 3.08
C SER A 86 4.78 10.19 3.47
N GLU A 87 4.48 10.29 4.76
CA GLU A 87 3.74 11.43 5.32
C GLU A 87 4.60 12.67 5.51
N LEU A 88 5.93 12.53 5.37
CA LEU A 88 6.89 13.59 5.52
C LEU A 88 7.06 14.37 4.22
N GLU A 89 7.17 15.68 4.36
CA GLU A 89 7.33 16.58 3.22
C GLU A 89 8.63 16.29 2.47
N ARG A 90 8.60 16.48 1.15
CA ARG A 90 9.76 16.36 0.24
C ARG A 90 10.40 14.97 0.16
N MET A 91 9.81 13.96 0.79
CA MET A 91 10.27 12.59 0.64
C MET A 91 9.84 12.05 -0.73
N LYS A 92 10.79 11.38 -1.39
CA LYS A 92 10.49 10.64 -2.63
C LYS A 92 9.67 9.41 -2.31
N LEU A 93 8.88 8.99 -3.29
CA LEU A 93 8.23 7.68 -3.26
C LEU A 93 9.32 6.60 -3.16
N LYS A 94 9.09 5.61 -2.31
CA LYS A 94 10.02 4.48 -2.13
C LYS A 94 9.40 3.19 -2.62
N VAL A 95 10.23 2.29 -3.12
CA VAL A 95 9.87 0.92 -3.49
C VAL A 95 10.66 -0.07 -2.64
N TYR A 96 10.03 -1.14 -2.21
CA TYR A 96 10.68 -2.21 -1.46
C TYR A 96 11.33 -3.23 -2.41
N ASP A 97 12.60 -3.53 -2.16
CA ASP A 97 13.35 -4.61 -2.79
C ASP A 97 13.34 -5.84 -1.87
N THR A 98 12.62 -6.88 -2.32
CA THR A 98 12.46 -8.14 -1.60
C THR A 98 13.75 -8.95 -1.52
N LYS A 99 14.69 -8.77 -2.44
CA LYS A 99 15.96 -9.51 -2.47
C LYS A 99 16.93 -8.99 -1.41
N THR A 100 16.94 -7.68 -1.19
CA THR A 100 17.88 -7.02 -0.28
C THR A 100 17.27 -6.61 1.04
N ASP A 101 15.97 -6.84 1.25
CA ASP A 101 15.21 -6.36 2.42
C ASP A 101 15.45 -4.86 2.65
N SER A 102 15.31 -4.05 1.60
CA SER A 102 15.63 -2.63 1.64
C SER A 102 14.64 -1.79 0.85
N TRP A 103 14.65 -0.48 1.11
CA TRP A 103 13.80 0.48 0.42
C TRP A 103 14.64 1.44 -0.41
N ASP A 104 14.23 1.64 -1.66
CA ASP A 104 14.90 2.54 -2.60
C ASP A 104 14.00 3.69 -2.99
N ALA A 105 14.57 4.89 -3.03
CA ALA A 105 13.88 6.03 -3.60
C ALA A 105 13.78 5.86 -5.12
N ILE A 106 12.57 5.98 -5.65
CA ILE A 106 12.36 5.89 -7.10
C ILE A 106 12.73 7.21 -7.78
N ASP A 107 12.98 7.14 -9.08
CA ASP A 107 13.27 8.34 -9.86
C ASP A 107 12.02 9.23 -10.04
N GLY A 108 12.23 10.54 -10.12
CA GLY A 108 11.17 11.54 -10.22
C GLY A 108 11.07 12.49 -9.02
N PRO A 109 10.16 13.47 -9.11
CA PRO A 109 9.96 14.47 -8.06
C PRO A 109 9.27 13.86 -6.82
N PRO A 110 9.49 14.44 -5.63
CA PRO A 110 8.71 14.09 -4.45
C PRO A 110 7.24 14.48 -4.65
N LEU A 111 6.39 13.98 -3.75
CA LEU A 111 4.98 14.38 -3.71
C LEU A 111 4.88 15.92 -3.56
N PRO A 112 3.97 16.60 -4.30
CA PRO A 112 3.84 18.05 -4.22
C PRO A 112 3.58 18.53 -2.78
N GLU A 113 4.21 19.63 -2.35
CA GLU A 113 4.11 20.15 -0.98
C GLU A 113 2.68 20.50 -0.53
N GLN A 114 1.77 20.75 -1.48
CA GLN A 114 0.35 20.99 -1.18
C GLN A 114 -0.38 19.70 -0.75
N ILE A 115 0.28 18.55 -0.89
CA ILE A 115 -0.24 17.20 -0.67
C ILE A 115 0.66 16.52 0.37
N CYS A 116 0.62 17.04 1.59
CA CYS A 116 1.28 16.45 2.75
C CYS A 116 0.25 15.67 3.58
N LYS A 117 0.68 14.59 4.23
CA LYS A 117 -0.17 13.70 5.06
C LYS A 117 -1.30 13.04 4.25
N PRO A 118 -0.99 12.00 3.45
CA PRO A 118 -2.01 11.22 2.76
C PRO A 118 -3.10 10.78 3.75
N PHE A 119 -4.35 10.99 3.38
CA PHE A 119 -5.50 10.42 4.09
C PHE A 119 -5.79 9.00 3.58
N ALA A 120 -5.67 8.81 2.26
CA ALA A 120 -5.78 7.52 1.61
C ALA A 120 -4.83 7.45 0.41
N VAL A 121 -4.29 6.26 0.17
CA VAL A 121 -3.50 5.95 -1.03
C VAL A 121 -4.09 4.70 -1.66
N ASN A 122 -4.30 4.73 -2.97
CA ASN A 122 -4.75 3.56 -3.73
C ASN A 122 -4.06 3.54 -5.10
N ALA A 123 -4.09 2.41 -5.81
CA ALA A 123 -3.58 2.30 -7.16
C ALA A 123 -4.59 1.66 -8.11
N CYS A 124 -4.53 2.11 -9.36
CA CYS A 124 -5.21 1.45 -10.47
C CYS A 124 -4.26 1.46 -11.67
N ASN A 125 -4.00 0.27 -12.24
CA ASN A 125 -3.04 0.08 -13.33
C ASN A 125 -1.64 0.63 -12.97
N CYS A 126 -1.17 1.64 -13.70
CA CYS A 126 0.11 2.32 -13.46
C CYS A 126 -0.01 3.60 -12.62
N HIS A 127 -1.20 3.93 -12.12
CA HIS A 127 -1.44 5.17 -11.40
C HIS A 127 -1.57 4.93 -9.90
N ILE A 128 -0.88 5.76 -9.12
CA ILE A 128 -1.08 5.90 -7.67
C ILE A 128 -1.91 7.16 -7.42
N TYR A 129 -2.98 7.01 -6.67
CA TYR A 129 -3.86 8.09 -6.24
C TYR A 129 -3.61 8.37 -4.79
N VAL A 130 -3.28 9.63 -4.48
CA VAL A 130 -3.05 10.10 -3.12
C VAL A 130 -4.11 11.15 -2.80
N VAL A 131 -5.02 10.82 -1.89
CA VAL A 131 -6.05 11.75 -1.41
C VAL A 131 -5.55 12.38 -0.12
N VAL A 132 -5.59 13.70 -0.04
CA VAL A 132 -5.25 14.45 1.19
C VAL A 132 -6.44 15.22 1.74
N ARG A 133 -6.23 15.87 2.89
CA ARG A 133 -7.21 16.76 3.50
C ARG A 133 -7.71 17.80 2.48
N ASN A 134 -9.00 18.13 2.56
CA ASN A 134 -9.72 19.00 1.62
C ASN A 134 -9.94 18.41 0.21
N LEU A 135 -9.89 17.07 0.05
CA LEU A 135 -10.17 16.36 -1.21
C LEU A 135 -9.24 16.77 -2.37
N HIS A 136 -8.05 17.29 -2.06
CA HIS A 136 -7.01 17.42 -3.07
C HIS A 136 -6.46 16.03 -3.37
N VAL A 137 -6.23 15.76 -4.66
CA VAL A 137 -5.75 14.47 -5.14
C VAL A 137 -4.45 14.66 -5.90
N ALA A 138 -3.44 13.86 -5.62
CA ALA A 138 -2.27 13.70 -6.49
C ALA A 138 -2.42 12.39 -7.25
N VAL A 139 -2.16 12.45 -8.56
CA VAL A 139 -2.07 11.26 -9.39
C VAL A 139 -0.62 11.06 -9.83
N GLY A 140 0.01 9.99 -9.37
CA GLY A 140 1.36 9.60 -9.73
C GLY A 140 1.34 8.53 -10.82
N HIS A 141 1.86 8.82 -12.01
CA HIS A 141 2.04 7.83 -13.07
C HIS A 141 3.38 7.11 -12.90
N ILE A 142 3.34 5.80 -12.66
CA ILE A 142 4.51 4.93 -12.54
C ILE A 142 4.90 4.40 -13.92
N SER A 143 6.14 4.68 -14.32
CA SER A 143 6.71 4.22 -15.58
C SER A 143 7.83 3.23 -15.29
N ARG A 144 7.72 2.00 -15.80
CA ARG A 144 8.82 1.02 -15.75
C ARG A 144 9.98 1.54 -16.59
N LEU A 145 11.17 1.53 -16.03
CA LEU A 145 12.39 1.77 -16.78
C LEU A 145 12.87 0.40 -17.24
N LEU A 146 12.99 0.20 -18.55
CA LEU A 146 13.58 -1.04 -19.07
C LEU A 146 15.07 -0.99 -18.75
N SER A 147 15.54 -2.11 -18.23
CA SER A 147 16.94 -2.36 -17.93
C SER A 147 17.49 -3.19 -19.12
N ASP A 148 18.75 -2.99 -19.49
CA ASP A 148 19.31 -3.68 -20.67
C ASP A 148 19.28 -5.19 -20.44
N GLU A 149 18.94 -5.97 -21.47
CA GLU A 149 18.51 -7.39 -21.42
C GLU A 149 19.55 -8.41 -20.87
N ASN A 150 20.62 -7.98 -20.22
CA ASN A 150 21.76 -8.84 -19.88
C ASN A 150 22.28 -8.71 -18.44
N SER A 151 21.46 -8.23 -17.50
CA SER A 151 21.85 -8.26 -16.08
C SER A 151 20.71 -8.72 -15.17
N ASP A 152 21.07 -9.28 -14.00
CA ASP A 152 20.17 -9.51 -12.87
C ASP A 152 19.69 -8.17 -12.27
N GLU A 153 19.17 -7.30 -13.13
CA GLU A 153 19.03 -5.89 -12.83
C GLU A 153 17.89 -5.65 -11.86
N LYS A 154 18.22 -4.83 -10.88
CA LYS A 154 17.30 -4.29 -9.89
C LYS A 154 16.13 -3.64 -10.61
N TRP A 155 14.90 -3.98 -10.20
CA TRP A 155 13.70 -3.35 -10.73
C TRP A 155 13.81 -1.82 -10.60
N SER A 156 13.61 -1.10 -11.71
CA SER A 156 13.70 0.35 -11.75
C SER A 156 12.44 0.96 -12.35
N CYS A 157 12.00 2.07 -11.75
CA CYS A 157 10.81 2.79 -12.17
C CYS A 157 10.96 4.27 -11.83
N SER A 158 10.12 5.09 -12.48
CA SER A 158 10.01 6.52 -12.22
C SER A 158 8.56 6.92 -11.97
N VAL A 159 8.36 8.03 -11.24
CA VAL A 159 7.04 8.62 -11.01
C VAL A 159 6.93 10.01 -11.62
N ARG A 160 5.75 10.33 -12.15
CA ARG A 160 5.35 11.70 -12.51
C ARG A 160 4.05 12.08 -11.81
N TRP A 161 4.10 13.10 -10.97
CA TRP A 161 2.95 13.59 -10.21
C TRP A 161 2.15 14.64 -10.98
N HIS A 162 0.83 14.50 -10.96
CA HIS A 162 -0.14 15.46 -11.49
C HIS A 162 -1.12 15.83 -10.37
N PRO A 163 -1.03 17.04 -9.79
CA PRO A 163 -1.99 17.48 -8.77
C PRO A 163 -3.32 17.82 -9.44
N VAL A 164 -4.40 17.28 -8.88
CA VAL A 164 -5.78 17.51 -9.30
C VAL A 164 -6.54 18.12 -8.13
N LYS A 165 -7.13 19.29 -8.36
CA LYS A 165 -8.05 19.91 -7.41
C LYS A 165 -9.48 19.57 -7.81
N LEU A 166 -10.15 18.73 -7.02
CA LEU A 166 -11.57 18.48 -7.19
C LEU A 166 -12.35 19.68 -6.65
N ASN A 167 -13.21 20.27 -7.48
CA ASN A 167 -14.17 21.27 -7.02
C ASN A 167 -15.41 20.53 -6.51
N LEU A 168 -15.93 20.89 -5.34
CA LEU A 168 -17.10 20.23 -4.73
C LEU A 168 -18.34 20.13 -5.65
N CYS A 169 -18.46 21.01 -6.66
CA CYS A 169 -19.56 20.94 -7.64
C CYS A 169 -19.43 19.81 -8.68
N SER A 170 -18.25 19.24 -8.92
CA SER A 170 -18.08 18.14 -9.89
C SER A 170 -18.27 16.75 -9.28
N VAL A 171 -18.52 16.65 -7.97
CA VAL A 171 -18.71 15.38 -7.25
C VAL A 171 -20.08 14.74 -7.56
N VAL A 172 -20.97 15.45 -8.27
CA VAL A 172 -22.29 14.94 -8.70
C VAL A 172 -22.27 14.30 -10.10
N GLY A 173 -21.09 14.07 -10.70
CA GLY A 173 -20.96 13.43 -12.02
C GLY A 173 -20.19 12.11 -11.95
N GLU A 174 -20.94 11.01 -11.84
CA GLU A 174 -20.70 9.58 -12.20
C GLU A 174 -19.30 8.90 -12.19
N TYR A 175 -18.18 9.56 -11.88
CA TYR A 175 -16.84 8.91 -11.92
C TYR A 175 -16.07 8.91 -10.60
N VAL A 176 -16.55 9.62 -9.57
CA VAL A 176 -15.85 9.72 -8.26
C VAL A 176 -16.50 8.85 -7.18
N ALA A 177 -17.73 8.37 -7.41
CA ALA A 177 -18.42 7.50 -6.46
C ALA A 177 -17.71 6.15 -6.30
N GLU A 178 -17.14 5.56 -7.36
CA GLU A 178 -16.35 4.33 -7.26
C GLU A 178 -15.07 4.51 -6.41
N LEU A 179 -14.39 5.65 -6.54
CA LEU A 179 -13.17 5.96 -5.75
C LEU A 179 -13.44 6.15 -4.25
N LEU A 180 -14.63 6.61 -3.87
CA LEU A 180 -15.00 6.82 -2.47
C LEU A 180 -15.58 5.56 -1.82
N VAL A 181 -16.34 4.74 -2.56
CA VAL A 181 -16.93 3.49 -2.04
C VAL A 181 -15.85 2.46 -1.69
N GLU A 182 -14.74 2.39 -2.43
CA GLU A 182 -13.61 1.52 -2.05
C GLU A 182 -12.79 2.08 -0.87
N SER A 183 -12.82 3.39 -0.63
CA SER A 183 -12.07 4.04 0.46
C SER A 183 -12.73 3.93 1.83
N GLU A 184 -14.05 3.75 1.90
CA GLU A 184 -14.78 3.59 3.17
C GLU A 184 -14.49 2.26 3.87
N PHE A 185 -13.99 1.24 3.16
CA PHE A 185 -13.61 -0.05 3.76
C PHE A 185 -12.24 -0.02 4.44
N ALA A 186 -11.35 0.91 4.06
CA ALA A 186 -10.04 1.07 4.72
C ALA A 186 -10.10 2.03 5.93
N ALA A 187 -11.14 2.86 6.04
CA ALA A 187 -11.26 3.89 7.07
C ALA A 187 -12.00 3.43 8.34
N SER A 188 -12.54 2.20 8.41
CA SER A 188 -13.05 1.68 9.67
C SER A 188 -11.91 1.13 10.51
N GLY A 189 -11.44 1.94 11.48
CA GLY A 189 -10.49 1.57 12.54
C GLY A 189 -11.00 0.50 13.52
N PHE A 190 -11.61 -0.57 13.01
CA PHE A 190 -12.01 -1.76 13.73
C PHE A 190 -11.71 -3.00 12.88
N GLY A 191 -10.48 -3.48 12.95
CA GLY A 191 -10.18 -4.91 13.05
C GLY A 191 -10.80 -5.90 12.05
N GLU A 192 -10.94 -5.60 10.76
CA GLU A 192 -11.21 -6.64 9.75
C GLU A 192 -10.46 -6.31 8.45
N VAL A 193 -9.41 -7.08 8.15
CA VAL A 193 -8.70 -7.01 6.87
C VAL A 193 -9.44 -7.95 5.91
N LEU A 194 -10.08 -7.39 4.89
CA LEU A 194 -10.75 -8.14 3.85
C LEU A 194 -9.69 -8.68 2.88
N LEU A 195 -9.48 -10.00 2.86
CA LEU A 195 -8.67 -10.64 1.82
C LEU A 195 -9.60 -11.07 0.68
N MET A 196 -9.52 -10.38 -0.45
CA MET A 196 -10.07 -10.86 -1.71
C MET A 196 -8.95 -11.55 -2.49
N GLY A 197 -9.05 -12.87 -2.64
CA GLY A 197 -8.16 -13.62 -3.54
C GLY A 197 -8.68 -13.51 -4.97
N ASN A 198 -7.83 -13.01 -5.89
CA ASN A 198 -8.07 -13.17 -7.32
C ASN A 198 -7.60 -14.56 -7.75
N ALA A 199 -8.46 -15.32 -8.40
CA ALA A 199 -8.08 -16.51 -9.16
C ALA A 199 -7.71 -16.07 -10.59
N GLU A 200 -6.53 -16.45 -11.06
CA GLU A 200 -6.15 -16.38 -12.47
C GLU A 200 -7.05 -17.29 -13.30
N GLY A 201 -7.40 -16.85 -14.51
CA GLY A 201 -8.17 -17.62 -15.48
C GLY A 201 -7.27 -18.39 -16.44
N ASP A 202 -7.67 -19.63 -16.71
CA ASP A 202 -7.12 -20.57 -17.70
C ASP A 202 -7.13 -20.05 -19.16
#